data_AF-A0A929Q0K7-F1
#
_entry.id   AF-A0A929Q0K7-F1
#
_cell.length_a   1.000
_cell.length_b   1.000
_cell.length_c   1.000
_cell.angle_alpha   90.00
_cell.angle_beta   90.00
_cell.angle_gamma   90.00
#
_symmetry.space_group_name_H-M   'P 1'
#
loop_
_entity.id
_entity.type
_entity.pdbx_description
1 polymer ?
#
loop_
_entity_poly.entity_id
_entity_poly.type
_entity_poly.pdbx_seq_one_letter_code
_entity_poly.pdbx_strand_id
1 'polypeptide(L)'
;MMKLPEFRKQVKALSDEKKAQLIEEIFRRADKQNKAMIEILLEGIKSDQELPPLKAVVPDLKAVDKDLKTIKDHLEIGYYLIRRSTRKRLKLKSKSAYQQMVKAPIQDPDYDQAVEKMELLFRYVCEMDQLFSPSSNEFFTNLRTTRAGFFRTICAMTLAKGYTIEKLGSLLTTIFNTQITVWGEWFIEMKVLESFLKNGDIRLDMLDYCQEQIQKTYAQKEADPERTNAAYSLRQVCLYAMFFYILESYESTPDDAKKQIETVLQPNDAKLFLREILPEAEDYYEEAAQWETI
;
A
#
# COMPACT_ATOMS: atom_id res chain seq x y z
N MET A 1 -16.02 -8.04 21.62
CA MET A 1 -15.39 -9.16 20.86
C MET A 1 -14.11 -9.54 21.59
N MET A 2 -13.91 -10.82 21.86
CA MET A 2 -12.69 -11.31 22.53
C MET A 2 -11.48 -11.16 21.58
N LYS A 3 -10.32 -10.76 22.12
CA LYS A 3 -9.10 -10.57 21.32
C LYS A 3 -8.49 -11.93 20.95
N LEU A 4 -7.93 -12.04 19.73
CA LEU A 4 -7.32 -13.27 19.20
C LEU A 4 -6.31 -13.95 20.15
N PRO A 5 -5.47 -13.23 20.93
CA PRO A 5 -4.54 -13.85 21.89
C PRO A 5 -5.24 -14.51 23.08
N GLU A 6 -6.33 -13.93 23.58
CA GLU A 6 -7.12 -14.49 24.69
C GLU A 6 -7.87 -15.74 24.23
N PHE A 7 -8.40 -15.72 23.01
CA PHE A 7 -9.02 -16.88 22.38
C PHE A 7 -8.02 -18.05 22.25
N ARG A 8 -6.79 -17.79 21.80
CA ARG A 8 -5.74 -18.81 21.69
C ARG A 8 -5.37 -19.43 23.05
N LYS A 9 -5.32 -18.61 24.12
CA LYS A 9 -5.08 -19.11 25.48
C LYS A 9 -6.23 -19.98 26.00
N GLN A 10 -7.47 -19.57 25.74
CA GLN A 10 -8.65 -20.37 26.10
C GLN A 10 -8.70 -21.70 25.36
N VAL A 11 -8.45 -21.72 24.05
CA VAL A 11 -8.44 -22.95 23.24
C VAL A 11 -7.35 -23.94 23.70
N LYS A 12 -6.17 -23.44 24.10
CA LYS A 12 -5.10 -24.28 24.67
C LYS A 12 -5.47 -24.91 26.02
N ALA A 13 -6.32 -24.25 26.80
CA ALA A 13 -6.76 -24.70 28.12
C ALA A 13 -7.97 -25.66 28.08
N LEU A 14 -8.58 -25.90 26.91
CA LEU A 14 -9.70 -26.82 26.76
C LEU A 14 -9.23 -28.29 26.86
N SER A 15 -10.08 -29.13 27.43
CA SER A 15 -9.96 -30.58 27.30
C SER A 15 -10.19 -31.02 25.85
N ASP A 16 -9.65 -32.16 25.45
CA ASP A 16 -9.72 -32.61 24.05
C ASP A 16 -11.15 -32.87 23.58
N GLU A 17 -12.05 -33.29 24.46
CA GLU A 17 -13.49 -33.36 24.18
C GLU A 17 -14.11 -31.99 23.87
N LYS A 18 -13.74 -30.94 24.63
CA LYS A 18 -14.22 -29.58 24.38
C LYS A 18 -13.64 -28.98 23.11
N LYS A 19 -12.39 -29.31 22.78
CA LYS A 19 -11.79 -28.93 21.48
C LYS A 19 -12.53 -29.59 20.32
N ALA A 20 -12.87 -30.88 20.44
CA ALA A 20 -13.64 -31.62 19.43
C ALA A 20 -15.02 -30.99 19.19
N GLN A 21 -15.75 -30.65 20.26
CA GLN A 21 -17.04 -29.96 20.16
C GLN A 21 -16.93 -28.58 19.50
N LEU A 22 -15.88 -27.82 19.85
CA LEU A 22 -15.63 -26.50 19.26
C LEU A 22 -15.33 -26.61 17.76
N ILE A 23 -14.53 -27.60 17.35
CA ILE A 23 -14.23 -27.85 15.94
C ILE A 23 -15.49 -28.25 15.17
N GLU A 24 -16.35 -29.10 15.74
CA GLU A 24 -17.63 -29.49 15.13
C GLU A 24 -18.56 -28.28 14.95
N GLU A 25 -18.61 -27.38 15.94
CA GLU A 25 -19.42 -26.17 15.89
C GLU A 25 -18.88 -25.17 14.83
N ILE A 26 -17.55 -25.00 14.75
CA ILE A 26 -16.88 -24.20 13.72
C ILE A 26 -17.15 -24.79 12.33
N PHE A 27 -17.05 -26.12 12.18
CA PHE A 27 -17.33 -26.82 10.94
C PHE A 27 -18.78 -26.64 10.50
N ARG A 28 -19.76 -26.77 11.40
CA ARG A 28 -21.19 -26.55 11.07
C ARG A 28 -21.46 -25.15 10.53
N ARG A 29 -20.81 -24.13 11.11
CA ARG A 29 -21.00 -22.71 10.76
C ARG A 29 -20.18 -22.24 9.55
N ALA A 30 -19.20 -23.01 9.11
CA ALA A 30 -18.35 -22.66 7.98
C ALA A 30 -19.11 -22.75 6.64
N ASP A 31 -18.77 -21.85 5.70
CA ASP A 31 -19.21 -21.96 4.31
C ASP A 31 -18.55 -23.16 3.59
N LYS A 32 -19.02 -23.48 2.38
CA LYS A 32 -18.57 -24.66 1.62
C LYS A 32 -17.05 -24.69 1.39
N GLN A 33 -16.42 -23.52 1.19
CA GLN A 33 -14.98 -23.42 0.95
C GLN A 33 -14.18 -23.64 2.23
N ASN A 34 -14.65 -23.06 3.35
CA ASN A 34 -14.04 -23.21 4.66
C ASN A 34 -14.25 -24.61 5.25
N LYS A 35 -15.37 -25.28 4.96
CA LYS A 35 -15.60 -26.70 5.33
C LYS A 35 -14.56 -27.63 4.71
N ALA A 36 -14.33 -27.50 3.41
CA ALA A 36 -13.31 -28.29 2.71
C ALA A 36 -11.91 -28.08 3.32
N MET A 37 -11.59 -26.85 3.74
CA MET A 37 -10.32 -26.55 4.40
C MET A 37 -10.22 -27.19 5.79
N ILE A 38 -11.30 -27.16 6.58
CA ILE A 38 -11.35 -27.78 7.91
C ILE A 38 -11.26 -29.31 7.80
N GLU A 39 -11.89 -29.92 6.80
CA GLU A 39 -11.78 -31.36 6.51
C GLU A 39 -10.33 -31.76 6.22
N ILE A 40 -9.63 -31.01 5.36
CA ILE A 40 -8.21 -31.25 5.05
C ILE A 40 -7.33 -31.13 6.30
N LEU A 41 -7.58 -30.12 7.15
CA LEU A 41 -6.86 -29.94 8.41
C LEU A 41 -7.11 -31.10 9.39
N LEU A 42 -8.36 -31.55 9.50
CA LEU A 42 -8.75 -32.67 10.36
C LEU A 42 -8.18 -34.00 9.87
N GLU A 43 -8.12 -34.20 8.55
CA GLU A 43 -7.58 -35.40 7.94
C GLU A 43 -6.06 -35.48 8.16
N GLY A 44 -5.33 -34.39 7.93
CA GLY A 44 -3.89 -34.34 8.20
C GLY A 44 -3.51 -34.51 9.67
N ILE A 45 -4.34 -34.02 10.60
CA ILE A 45 -4.14 -34.27 12.05
C ILE A 45 -4.38 -35.75 12.39
N LYS A 46 -5.37 -36.41 11.76
CA LYS A 46 -5.71 -37.81 12.02
C LYS A 46 -4.68 -38.79 11.45
N SER A 47 -4.07 -38.46 10.32
CA SER A 47 -3.13 -39.33 9.62
C SER A 47 -1.68 -39.13 10.06
N ASP A 48 -1.40 -38.16 10.95
CA ASP A 48 -0.04 -37.73 11.34
C ASP A 48 0.86 -37.45 10.10
N GLN A 49 0.22 -37.04 9.01
CA GLN A 49 0.87 -36.69 7.74
C GLN A 49 1.08 -35.18 7.70
N GLU A 50 2.20 -34.76 7.11
CA GLU A 50 2.39 -33.36 6.74
C GLU A 50 1.15 -32.87 5.98
N LEU A 51 0.53 -31.82 6.51
CA LEU A 51 -0.64 -31.22 5.89
C LEU A 51 -0.28 -30.90 4.43
N PRO A 52 -1.12 -31.29 3.45
CA PRO A 52 -0.86 -30.92 2.08
C PRO A 52 -0.72 -29.40 2.04
N PRO A 53 0.31 -28.86 1.35
CA PRO A 53 0.46 -27.42 1.22
C PRO A 53 -0.88 -26.89 0.74
N LEU A 54 -1.44 -25.93 1.49
CA LEU A 54 -2.67 -25.22 1.13
C LEU A 54 -2.58 -25.00 -0.37
N LYS A 55 -3.47 -25.63 -1.17
CA LYS A 55 -3.43 -25.47 -2.63
C LYS A 55 -3.30 -23.98 -2.87
N ALA A 56 -2.12 -23.58 -3.36
CA ALA A 56 -1.82 -22.19 -3.66
C ALA A 56 -3.04 -21.68 -4.43
N VAL A 57 -3.74 -20.71 -3.85
CA VAL A 57 -4.89 -20.13 -4.54
C VAL A 57 -4.24 -19.33 -5.66
N VAL A 58 -4.10 -19.96 -6.82
CA VAL A 58 -3.55 -19.31 -8.00
C VAL A 58 -4.49 -18.15 -8.29
N PRO A 59 -3.99 -16.90 -8.23
CA PRO A 59 -4.82 -15.74 -8.46
C PRO A 59 -5.35 -15.78 -9.90
N ASP A 60 -6.66 -15.55 -10.07
CA ASP A 60 -7.22 -15.43 -11.42
C ASP A 60 -6.91 -14.05 -12.00
N LEU A 61 -5.69 -13.90 -12.54
CA LEU A 61 -5.24 -12.63 -13.09
C LEU A 61 -6.03 -12.18 -14.32
N LYS A 62 -6.66 -13.11 -15.05
CA LYS A 62 -7.56 -12.77 -16.18
C LYS A 62 -8.83 -12.09 -15.68
N ALA A 63 -9.39 -12.58 -14.57
CA ALA A 63 -10.53 -11.92 -13.93
C ALA A 63 -10.12 -10.55 -13.37
N VAL A 64 -8.92 -10.45 -12.76
CA VAL A 64 -8.37 -9.17 -12.29
C VAL A 64 -8.24 -8.17 -13.43
N ASP A 65 -7.72 -8.57 -14.60
CA ASP A 65 -7.60 -7.70 -15.77
C ASP A 65 -8.94 -7.15 -16.25
N LYS A 66 -9.97 -8.01 -16.27
CA LYS A 66 -11.33 -7.58 -16.63
C LYS A 66 -11.88 -6.57 -15.62
N ASP A 67 -11.61 -6.78 -14.34
CA ASP A 67 -12.04 -5.86 -13.27
C ASP A 67 -11.29 -4.53 -13.34
N LEU A 68 -9.96 -4.54 -13.50
CA LEU A 68 -9.13 -3.35 -13.66
C LEU A 68 -9.51 -2.54 -14.89
N LYS A 69 -9.72 -3.20 -16.04
CA LYS A 69 -10.22 -2.53 -17.25
C LYS A 69 -11.57 -1.86 -17.01
N THR A 70 -12.50 -2.57 -16.36
CA THR A 70 -13.80 -1.97 -16.02
C THR A 70 -13.65 -0.75 -15.13
N ILE A 71 -12.74 -0.79 -14.15
CA ILE A 71 -12.49 0.34 -13.25
C ILE A 71 -11.92 1.54 -14.04
N LYS A 72 -10.90 1.30 -14.86
CA LYS A 72 -10.28 2.31 -15.71
C LYS A 72 -11.28 2.99 -16.65
N ASP A 73 -12.05 2.20 -17.41
CA ASP A 73 -13.05 2.73 -18.36
C ASP A 73 -14.06 3.67 -17.67
N HIS A 74 -14.36 3.42 -16.39
CA HIS A 74 -15.27 4.25 -15.62
C HIS A 74 -14.60 5.48 -15.01
N LEU A 75 -13.31 5.42 -14.65
CA LEU A 75 -12.54 6.59 -14.25
C LEU A 75 -12.50 7.65 -15.37
N GLU A 76 -12.26 7.21 -16.61
CA GLU A 76 -12.16 8.09 -17.79
C GLU A 76 -13.48 8.83 -18.12
N ILE A 77 -14.64 8.27 -17.77
CA ILE A 77 -15.95 8.89 -17.99
C ILE A 77 -16.20 10.05 -17.01
N GLY A 78 -15.47 10.12 -15.90
CA GLY A 78 -15.73 11.07 -14.81
C GLY A 78 -16.73 10.49 -13.81
N TYR A 79 -16.24 10.16 -12.62
CA TYR A 79 -16.96 9.32 -11.66
C TYR A 79 -18.31 9.89 -11.17
N TYR A 80 -18.45 11.21 -11.05
CA TYR A 80 -19.72 11.85 -10.64
C TYR A 80 -20.83 11.70 -11.68
N LEU A 81 -20.48 11.44 -12.94
CA LEU A 81 -21.43 11.15 -14.02
C LEU A 81 -21.94 9.70 -13.98
N ILE A 82 -21.42 8.89 -13.05
CA ILE A 82 -21.73 7.47 -12.93
C ILE A 82 -22.89 7.23 -11.95
N ARG A 83 -23.85 6.41 -12.38
CA ARG A 83 -25.00 5.99 -11.56
C ARG A 83 -24.57 5.26 -10.27
N ARG A 84 -25.33 5.44 -9.18
CA ARG A 84 -25.09 4.81 -7.86
C ARG A 84 -24.91 3.28 -7.93
N SER A 85 -25.67 2.59 -8.78
CA SER A 85 -25.55 1.14 -8.98
C SER A 85 -24.19 0.74 -9.52
N THR A 86 -23.67 1.50 -10.49
CA THR A 86 -22.34 1.29 -11.07
C THR A 86 -21.25 1.58 -10.04
N ARG A 87 -21.40 2.62 -9.21
CA ARG A 87 -20.48 2.92 -8.10
C ARG A 87 -20.36 1.74 -7.11
N LYS A 88 -21.49 1.13 -6.74
CA LYS A 88 -21.51 -0.08 -5.89
C LYS A 88 -20.83 -1.27 -6.58
N ARG A 89 -21.02 -1.42 -7.89
CA ARG A 89 -20.37 -2.47 -8.69
C ARG A 89 -18.85 -2.27 -8.74
N LEU A 90 -18.37 -1.04 -8.91
CA LEU A 90 -16.93 -0.72 -8.89
C LEU A 90 -16.30 -1.09 -7.55
N LYS A 91 -16.95 -0.74 -6.43
CA LYS A 91 -16.51 -1.15 -5.09
C LYS A 91 -16.36 -2.66 -4.94
N LEU A 92 -17.34 -3.43 -5.45
CA LEU A 92 -17.28 -4.90 -5.42
C LEU A 92 -16.14 -5.44 -6.29
N LYS A 93 -15.90 -4.86 -7.47
CA LYS A 93 -14.80 -5.23 -8.37
C LYS A 93 -13.43 -4.94 -7.75
N SER A 94 -13.24 -3.75 -7.18
CA SER A 94 -11.99 -3.40 -6.47
C SER A 94 -11.71 -4.39 -5.33
N LYS A 95 -12.75 -4.75 -4.57
CA LYS A 95 -12.62 -5.74 -3.49
C LYS A 95 -12.27 -7.13 -3.99
N SER A 96 -12.94 -7.57 -5.06
CA SER A 96 -12.64 -8.86 -5.70
C SER A 96 -11.19 -8.92 -6.18
N ALA A 97 -10.75 -7.92 -6.95
CA ALA A 97 -9.38 -7.81 -7.46
C ALA A 97 -8.35 -7.80 -6.33
N TYR A 98 -8.54 -6.97 -5.30
CA TYR A 98 -7.68 -6.93 -4.12
C TYR A 98 -7.56 -8.31 -3.45
N GLN A 99 -8.69 -8.96 -3.19
CA GLN A 99 -8.71 -10.28 -2.52
C GLN A 99 -8.09 -11.40 -3.35
N GLN A 100 -8.05 -11.29 -4.67
CA GLN A 100 -7.35 -12.24 -5.55
C GLN A 100 -5.84 -12.02 -5.45
N MET A 101 -5.38 -10.78 -5.58
CA MET A 101 -3.94 -10.47 -5.62
C MET A 101 -3.24 -10.69 -4.27
N VAL A 102 -3.89 -10.40 -3.13
CA VAL A 102 -3.31 -10.66 -1.78
C VAL A 102 -3.03 -12.16 -1.55
N LYS A 103 -3.68 -13.05 -2.29
CA LYS A 103 -3.50 -14.51 -2.13
C LYS A 103 -2.37 -15.08 -2.98
N ALA A 104 -1.76 -14.28 -3.84
CA ALA A 104 -0.69 -14.73 -4.72
C ALA A 104 0.52 -15.25 -3.91
N PRO A 105 0.91 -16.53 -4.04
CA PRO A 105 2.11 -17.05 -3.39
C PRO A 105 3.36 -16.42 -4.00
N ILE A 106 4.38 -16.14 -3.19
CA ILE A 106 5.66 -15.56 -3.65
C ILE A 106 6.35 -16.44 -4.70
N GLN A 107 6.14 -17.76 -4.62
CA GLN A 107 6.69 -18.76 -5.54
C GLN A 107 5.89 -18.90 -6.85
N ASP A 108 4.74 -18.23 -6.96
CA ASP A 108 3.93 -18.27 -8.17
C ASP A 108 4.64 -17.54 -9.33
N PRO A 109 4.72 -18.13 -10.54
CA PRO A 109 5.28 -17.45 -11.71
C PRO A 109 4.63 -16.10 -12.01
N ASP A 110 3.35 -15.96 -11.68
CA ASP A 110 2.56 -14.76 -11.93
C ASP A 110 2.61 -13.76 -10.74
N TYR A 111 3.42 -14.02 -9.71
CA TYR A 111 3.50 -13.17 -8.51
C TYR A 111 3.85 -11.72 -8.84
N ASP A 112 4.89 -11.50 -9.65
CA ASP A 112 5.35 -10.15 -9.97
C ASP A 112 4.27 -9.39 -10.78
N GLN A 113 3.54 -10.10 -11.65
CA GLN A 113 2.39 -9.53 -12.34
C GLN A 113 1.24 -9.19 -11.39
N ALA A 114 1.02 -9.99 -10.35
CA ALA A 114 0.04 -9.69 -9.30
C ALA A 114 0.43 -8.44 -8.50
N VAL A 115 1.73 -8.22 -8.24
CA VAL A 115 2.25 -7.00 -7.59
C VAL A 115 1.96 -5.77 -8.45
N GLU A 116 2.32 -5.80 -9.73
CA GLU A 116 2.07 -4.68 -10.65
C GLU A 116 0.57 -4.33 -10.74
N LYS A 117 -0.30 -5.34 -10.81
CA LYS A 117 -1.75 -5.14 -10.80
C LYS A 117 -2.27 -4.60 -9.47
N MET A 118 -1.62 -4.94 -8.35
CA MET A 118 -1.94 -4.42 -7.03
C MET A 118 -1.62 -2.93 -6.93
N GLU A 119 -0.44 -2.51 -7.40
CA GLU A 119 -0.04 -1.11 -7.52
C GLU A 119 -1.04 -0.33 -8.39
N LEU A 120 -1.42 -0.89 -9.54
CA LEU A 120 -2.39 -0.28 -10.44
C LEU A 120 -3.77 -0.13 -9.80
N LEU A 121 -4.25 -1.16 -9.09
CA LEU A 121 -5.50 -1.10 -8.35
C LEU A 121 -5.47 0.01 -7.30
N PHE A 122 -4.36 0.12 -6.56
CA PHE A 122 -4.21 1.15 -5.54
C PHE A 122 -4.31 2.55 -6.12
N ARG A 123 -3.65 2.82 -7.26
CA ARG A 123 -3.79 4.09 -7.98
C ARG A 123 -5.23 4.40 -8.33
N TYR A 124 -5.95 3.44 -8.92
CA TYR A 124 -7.36 3.64 -9.29
C TYR A 124 -8.27 3.85 -8.07
N VAL A 125 -8.02 3.14 -6.97
CA VAL A 125 -8.79 3.31 -5.74
C VAL A 125 -8.56 4.70 -5.14
N CYS A 126 -7.32 5.18 -5.12
CA CYS A 126 -7.01 6.54 -4.64
C CYS A 126 -7.72 7.60 -5.48
N GLU A 127 -7.68 7.47 -6.81
CA GLU A 127 -8.35 8.39 -7.73
C GLU A 127 -9.88 8.36 -7.55
N MET A 128 -10.48 7.17 -7.40
CA MET A 128 -11.91 7.03 -7.13
C MET A 128 -12.33 7.60 -5.77
N ASP A 129 -11.50 7.47 -4.73
CA ASP A 129 -11.82 7.98 -3.39
C ASP A 129 -11.83 9.51 -3.35
N GLN A 130 -10.87 10.15 -4.04
CA GLN A 130 -10.81 11.60 -4.24
C GLN A 130 -12.02 12.13 -5.01
N LEU A 131 -12.44 11.41 -6.05
CA LEU A 131 -13.64 11.71 -6.83
C LEU A 131 -14.96 11.37 -6.10
N PHE A 132 -14.93 10.88 -4.85
CA PHE A 132 -16.17 10.59 -4.08
C PHE A 132 -16.40 11.66 -3.02
N SER A 133 -15.39 11.88 -2.18
CA SER A 133 -15.28 12.95 -1.20
C SER A 133 -13.91 12.76 -0.52
N PRO A 134 -13.03 13.76 -0.49
CA PRO A 134 -11.69 13.65 0.14
C PRO A 134 -11.70 13.15 1.59
N SER A 135 -12.86 13.22 2.25
CA SER A 135 -13.07 12.82 3.65
C SER A 135 -13.69 11.44 3.85
N SER A 136 -14.11 10.73 2.80
CA SER A 136 -15.02 9.58 2.97
C SER A 136 -14.34 8.22 3.13
N ASN A 137 -13.09 8.02 2.70
CA ASN A 137 -12.34 6.75 2.80
C ASN A 137 -13.19 5.51 2.43
N GLU A 138 -14.18 5.67 1.57
CA GLU A 138 -15.31 4.75 1.46
C GLU A 138 -14.89 3.50 0.69
N PHE A 139 -14.01 3.66 -0.30
CA PHE A 139 -13.44 2.54 -1.01
C PHE A 139 -12.54 1.69 -0.10
N PHE A 140 -11.66 2.32 0.67
CA PHE A 140 -10.78 1.65 1.62
C PHE A 140 -11.58 0.92 2.71
N THR A 141 -12.64 1.55 3.23
CA THR A 141 -13.58 0.92 4.17
C THR A 141 -14.19 -0.36 3.60
N ASN A 142 -14.63 -0.35 2.33
CA ASN A 142 -15.18 -1.55 1.68
C ASN A 142 -14.13 -2.65 1.47
N LEU A 143 -12.88 -2.28 1.20
CA LEU A 143 -11.74 -3.19 1.16
C LEU A 143 -11.35 -3.73 2.54
N ARG A 144 -11.90 -3.15 3.63
CA ARG A 144 -11.56 -3.43 5.03
C ARG A 144 -10.08 -3.16 5.34
N THR A 145 -9.54 -2.10 4.75
CA THR A 145 -8.19 -1.60 5.02
C THR A 145 -8.23 -0.08 5.10
N THR A 146 -7.18 0.53 5.65
CA THR A 146 -6.90 1.95 5.43
C THR A 146 -6.09 2.10 4.14
N ARG A 147 -5.98 3.33 3.63
CA ARG A 147 -5.08 3.67 2.53
C ARG A 147 -3.63 3.27 2.83
N ALA A 148 -3.12 3.67 3.99
CA ALA A 148 -1.81 3.27 4.49
C ALA A 148 -1.66 1.75 4.59
N GLY A 149 -2.70 1.03 5.05
CA GLY A 149 -2.70 -0.44 5.12
C GLY A 149 -2.67 -1.12 3.75
N PHE A 150 -3.33 -0.55 2.75
CA PHE A 150 -3.24 -1.03 1.37
C PHE A 150 -1.81 -0.82 0.87
N PHE A 151 -1.25 0.39 1.00
CA PHE A 151 0.11 0.66 0.56
C PHE A 151 1.16 -0.20 1.28
N ARG A 152 0.98 -0.45 2.57
CA ARG A 152 1.80 -1.40 3.35
C ARG A 152 1.77 -2.81 2.76
N THR A 153 0.61 -3.24 2.26
CA THR A 153 0.46 -4.53 1.57
C THR A 153 1.25 -4.56 0.27
N ILE A 154 1.21 -3.47 -0.52
CA ILE A 154 2.02 -3.33 -1.74
C ILE A 154 3.51 -3.41 -1.41
N CYS A 155 3.98 -2.66 -0.41
CA CYS A 155 5.38 -2.70 0.04
C CYS A 155 5.78 -4.13 0.42
N ALA A 156 4.97 -4.80 1.25
CA ALA A 156 5.23 -6.17 1.69
C ALA A 156 5.31 -7.15 0.52
N MET A 157 4.46 -7.00 -0.50
CA MET A 157 4.49 -7.88 -1.67
C MET A 157 5.71 -7.59 -2.57
N THR A 158 5.95 -6.32 -2.89
CA THR A 158 7.05 -5.89 -3.77
C THR A 158 8.42 -6.31 -3.21
N LEU A 159 8.58 -6.16 -1.89
CA LEU A 159 9.84 -6.43 -1.18
C LEU A 159 9.95 -7.89 -0.69
N ALA A 160 8.96 -8.74 -0.94
CA ALA A 160 8.93 -10.13 -0.47
C ALA A 160 10.12 -10.97 -0.97
N LYS A 161 10.59 -10.69 -2.20
CA LYS A 161 11.77 -11.32 -2.82
C LYS A 161 13.08 -10.55 -2.57
N GLY A 162 13.11 -9.66 -1.59
CA GLY A 162 14.26 -8.81 -1.28
C GLY A 162 14.18 -7.40 -1.89
N TYR A 163 15.12 -6.57 -1.45
CA TYR A 163 15.25 -5.15 -1.80
C TYR A 163 16.09 -4.96 -3.05
N THR A 164 15.63 -4.11 -3.96
CA THR A 164 16.44 -3.53 -5.03
C THR A 164 16.04 -2.07 -5.22
N ILE A 165 16.95 -1.26 -5.75
CA ILE A 165 16.70 0.16 -6.03
C ILE A 165 15.50 0.31 -6.98
N GLU A 166 15.34 -0.57 -7.97
CA GLU A 166 14.23 -0.52 -8.93
C GLU A 166 12.87 -0.76 -8.25
N LYS A 167 12.81 -1.70 -7.30
CA LYS A 167 11.58 -1.95 -6.53
C LYS A 167 11.22 -0.77 -5.66
N LEU A 168 12.20 -0.15 -5.01
CA LEU A 168 11.98 1.05 -4.20
C LEU A 168 11.55 2.23 -5.08
N GLY A 169 12.15 2.38 -6.25
CA GLY A 169 11.74 3.33 -7.28
C GLY A 169 10.30 3.11 -7.76
N SER A 170 9.87 1.85 -7.93
CA SER A 170 8.49 1.51 -8.27
C SER A 170 7.49 1.92 -7.18
N LEU A 171 7.83 1.66 -5.92
CA LEU A 171 7.01 2.05 -4.76
C LEU A 171 6.87 3.57 -4.66
N LEU A 172 7.96 4.31 -4.83
CA LEU A 172 7.94 5.77 -4.91
C LEU A 172 7.08 6.27 -6.08
N THR A 173 7.25 5.67 -7.26
CA THR A 173 6.44 5.98 -8.45
C THR A 173 4.96 5.72 -8.23
N THR A 174 4.62 4.67 -7.48
CA THR A 174 3.25 4.35 -7.09
C THR A 174 2.67 5.48 -6.24
N ILE A 175 3.40 5.96 -5.23
CA ILE A 175 3.01 7.10 -4.40
C ILE A 175 2.77 8.34 -5.26
N PHE A 176 3.73 8.68 -6.14
CA PHE A 176 3.65 9.89 -6.98
C PHE A 176 2.47 9.88 -7.94
N ASN A 177 2.08 8.70 -8.41
CA ASN A 177 1.00 8.55 -9.37
C ASN A 177 -0.39 8.48 -8.75
N THR A 178 -0.52 8.46 -7.42
CA THR A 178 -1.82 8.63 -6.76
C THR A 178 -2.21 10.11 -6.86
N GLN A 179 -3.27 10.51 -7.57
CA GLN A 179 -3.60 11.94 -7.86
C GLN A 179 -4.04 12.78 -6.64
N ILE A 180 -3.38 12.68 -5.48
CA ILE A 180 -3.76 13.43 -4.29
C ILE A 180 -3.52 14.93 -4.44
N THR A 181 -4.46 15.70 -3.91
CA THR A 181 -4.35 17.13 -3.65
C THR A 181 -3.92 17.44 -2.21
N VAL A 182 -3.65 16.43 -1.38
CA VAL A 182 -3.37 16.54 0.06
C VAL A 182 -2.00 15.93 0.36
N TRP A 183 -1.02 16.77 0.71
CA TRP A 183 0.37 16.38 0.97
C TRP A 183 0.51 15.38 2.13
N GLY A 184 -0.36 15.47 3.14
CA GLY A 184 -0.36 14.59 4.30
C GLY A 184 -0.54 13.10 3.98
N GLU A 185 -1.34 12.75 2.98
CA GLU A 185 -1.52 11.34 2.62
C GLU A 185 -0.28 10.75 1.95
N TRP A 186 0.47 11.54 1.18
CA TRP A 186 1.77 11.11 0.67
C TRP A 186 2.77 10.92 1.78
N PHE A 187 2.77 11.81 2.77
CA PHE A 187 3.68 11.69 3.91
C PHE A 187 3.47 10.37 4.66
N ILE A 188 2.22 9.97 4.90
CA ILE A 188 1.89 8.68 5.52
C ILE A 188 2.42 7.50 4.68
N GLU A 189 2.24 7.54 3.36
CA GLU A 189 2.74 6.49 2.46
C GLU A 189 4.27 6.42 2.45
N MET A 190 4.93 7.58 2.44
CA MET A 190 6.38 7.69 2.56
C MET A 190 6.89 7.10 3.88
N LYS A 191 6.22 7.38 5.00
CA LYS A 191 6.54 6.76 6.30
C LYS A 191 6.32 5.26 6.33
N VAL A 192 5.26 4.77 5.66
CA VAL A 192 5.09 3.33 5.48
C VAL A 192 6.27 2.74 4.72
N LEU A 193 6.73 3.36 3.62
CA LEU A 193 7.89 2.88 2.87
C LEU A 193 9.16 2.89 3.73
N GLU A 194 9.43 4.00 4.44
CA GLU A 194 10.56 4.14 5.37
C GLU A 194 10.60 2.99 6.39
N SER A 195 9.44 2.58 6.92
CA SER A 195 9.36 1.53 7.93
C SER A 195 9.87 0.16 7.47
N PHE A 196 9.98 -0.07 6.15
CA PHE A 196 10.59 -1.27 5.58
C PHE A 196 12.12 -1.14 5.41
N LEU A 197 12.68 0.07 5.43
CA LEU A 197 14.11 0.34 5.21
C LEU A 197 14.91 0.33 6.51
N LYS A 198 14.85 -0.75 7.30
CA LYS A 198 15.50 -0.82 8.63
C LYS A 198 17.00 -1.05 8.62
N ASN A 199 17.62 -1.23 7.45
CA ASN A 199 19.07 -1.41 7.31
C ASN A 199 19.73 -0.08 6.88
N GLY A 200 20.79 0.33 7.57
CA GLY A 200 21.53 1.56 7.27
C GLY A 200 22.03 1.62 5.82
N ASP A 201 22.59 0.53 5.29
CA ASP A 201 23.08 0.49 3.91
C ASP A 201 21.95 0.73 2.90
N ILE A 202 20.77 0.15 3.14
CA ILE A 202 19.59 0.32 2.28
C ILE A 202 19.07 1.76 2.36
N ARG A 203 19.18 2.42 3.52
CA ARG A 203 18.79 3.84 3.67
C ARG A 203 19.71 4.75 2.88
N LEU A 204 21.02 4.51 2.92
CA LEU A 204 22.01 5.28 2.16
C LEU A 204 21.80 5.12 0.66
N ASP A 205 21.64 3.88 0.17
CA ASP A 205 21.32 3.63 -1.24
C ASP A 205 20.03 4.35 -1.67
N MET A 206 19.06 4.46 -0.75
CA MET A 206 17.80 5.12 -1.01
C MET A 206 17.90 6.65 -1.00
N LEU A 207 18.74 7.21 -0.13
CA LEU A 207 19.07 8.63 -0.12
C LEU A 207 19.73 9.05 -1.43
N ASP A 208 20.72 8.27 -1.88
CA ASP A 208 21.42 8.48 -3.16
C ASP A 208 20.43 8.40 -4.33
N TYR A 209 19.54 7.41 -4.33
CA TYR A 209 18.51 7.29 -5.36
C TYR A 209 17.57 8.49 -5.37
N CYS A 210 17.08 8.94 -4.22
CA CYS A 210 16.21 10.12 -4.13
C CYS A 210 16.89 11.38 -4.67
N GLN A 211 18.16 11.59 -4.32
CA GLN A 211 18.94 12.71 -4.82
C GLN A 211 19.10 12.64 -6.35
N GLU A 212 19.40 11.45 -6.89
CA GLU A 212 19.54 11.23 -8.34
C GLU A 212 18.22 11.54 -9.08
N GLN A 213 17.07 11.09 -8.54
CA GLN A 213 15.77 11.36 -9.16
C GLN A 213 15.37 12.83 -9.14
N ILE A 214 15.70 13.57 -8.07
CA ILE A 214 15.50 15.02 -8.00
C ILE A 214 16.29 15.71 -9.12
N GLN A 215 17.58 15.38 -9.24
CA GLN A 215 18.45 15.95 -10.26
C GLN A 215 17.98 15.63 -11.68
N LYS A 216 17.59 14.38 -11.95
CA LYS A 216 17.02 13.96 -13.25
C LYS A 216 15.76 14.76 -13.60
N THR A 217 14.86 14.95 -12.64
CA THR A 217 13.61 15.68 -12.86
C THR A 217 13.87 17.16 -13.17
N TYR A 218 14.85 17.78 -12.50
CA TYR A 218 15.27 19.15 -12.80
C TYR A 218 15.89 19.29 -14.19
N ALA A 219 16.80 18.38 -14.57
CA ALA A 219 17.41 18.40 -15.90
C ALA A 219 16.36 18.27 -17.02
N GLN A 220 15.32 17.46 -16.81
CA GLN A 220 14.20 17.34 -17.75
C GLN A 220 13.37 18.63 -17.84
N LYS A 221 13.08 19.27 -16.71
CA LYS A 221 12.37 20.56 -16.64
C LYS A 221 13.12 21.67 -17.39
N GLU A 222 14.45 21.70 -17.31
CA GLU A 222 15.29 22.68 -18.01
C GLU A 222 15.37 22.42 -19.52
N ALA A 223 15.40 21.15 -19.93
CA ALA A 223 15.50 20.78 -21.35
C ALA A 223 14.22 21.04 -22.15
N ASP A 224 13.03 20.92 -21.53
CA ASP A 224 11.75 21.16 -22.21
C ASP A 224 10.67 21.68 -21.23
N PRO A 225 10.62 23.00 -20.98
CA PRO A 225 9.65 23.59 -20.07
C PRO A 225 8.19 23.47 -20.53
N GLU A 226 7.93 23.27 -21.82
CA GLU A 226 6.59 23.24 -22.41
C GLU A 226 6.00 21.83 -22.48
N ARG A 227 6.81 20.78 -22.67
CA ARG A 227 6.34 19.39 -22.62
C ARG A 227 6.17 18.87 -21.20
N THR A 228 6.92 19.42 -20.26
CA THR A 228 6.86 18.93 -18.90
C THR A 228 5.73 19.66 -18.19
N ASN A 229 4.68 18.94 -17.81
CA ASN A 229 3.64 19.52 -16.97
C ASN A 229 4.31 20.01 -15.68
N ALA A 230 4.60 21.31 -15.61
CA ALA A 230 5.45 21.89 -14.56
C ALA A 230 4.93 21.57 -13.16
N ALA A 231 3.60 21.45 -13.02
CA ALA A 231 2.95 21.03 -11.78
C ALA A 231 3.25 19.56 -11.44
N TYR A 232 3.35 18.67 -12.43
CA TYR A 232 3.70 17.26 -12.23
C TYR A 232 5.16 17.10 -11.81
N SER A 233 6.09 17.78 -12.48
CA SER A 233 7.51 17.74 -12.11
C SER A 233 7.77 18.33 -10.73
N LEU A 234 7.18 19.48 -10.43
CA LEU A 234 7.30 20.10 -9.11
C LEU A 234 6.80 19.16 -8.02
N ARG A 235 5.66 18.51 -8.25
CA ARG A 235 5.10 17.54 -7.32
C ARG A 235 6.00 16.32 -7.11
N GLN A 236 6.59 15.76 -8.15
CA GLN A 236 7.55 14.66 -8.03
C GLN A 236 8.76 15.09 -7.21
N VAL A 237 9.34 16.26 -7.51
CA VAL A 237 10.48 16.82 -6.78
C VAL A 237 10.14 17.00 -5.30
N CYS A 238 9.00 17.61 -4.97
CA CYS A 238 8.57 17.78 -3.58
C CYS A 238 8.39 16.45 -2.85
N LEU A 239 7.92 15.41 -3.53
CA LEU A 239 7.74 14.09 -2.92
C LEU A 239 9.06 13.36 -2.68
N TYR A 240 10.00 13.41 -3.63
CA TYR A 240 11.35 12.90 -3.41
C TYR A 240 12.06 13.65 -2.28
N ALA A 241 11.95 14.98 -2.24
CA ALA A 241 12.53 15.80 -1.19
C ALA A 241 11.93 15.49 0.19
N MET A 242 10.62 15.23 0.25
CA MET A 242 9.94 14.80 1.47
C MET A 242 10.48 13.47 1.98
N PHE A 243 10.65 12.49 1.09
CA PHE A 243 11.19 11.19 1.49
C PHE A 243 12.66 11.28 1.90
N PHE A 244 13.44 12.09 1.18
CA PHE A 244 14.82 12.42 1.53
C PHE A 244 14.91 13.04 2.94
N TYR A 245 14.08 14.05 3.23
CA TYR A 245 13.98 14.66 4.56
C TYR A 245 13.70 13.63 5.65
N ILE A 246 12.72 12.75 5.40
CA ILE A 246 12.33 11.70 6.34
C ILE A 246 13.52 10.80 6.68
N LEU A 247 14.29 10.38 5.68
CA LEU A 247 15.45 9.51 5.86
C LEU A 247 16.60 10.24 6.58
N GLU A 248 16.89 11.49 6.22
CA GLU A 248 17.95 12.31 6.84
C GLU A 248 17.64 12.70 8.29
N SER A 249 16.38 13.00 8.60
CA SER A 249 15.95 13.43 9.94
C SER A 249 16.20 12.39 11.04
N TYR A 250 16.50 11.14 10.67
CA TYR A 250 16.81 10.07 11.61
C TYR A 250 18.28 10.06 12.06
N GLU A 251 19.18 10.64 11.26
CA GLU A 251 20.64 10.67 11.52
C GLU A 251 21.17 12.09 11.78
N SER A 252 20.42 13.13 11.39
CA SER A 252 20.78 14.54 11.51
C SER A 252 19.71 15.37 12.23
N THR A 253 20.07 16.59 12.65
CA THR A 253 19.07 17.50 13.21
C THR A 253 18.11 17.97 12.10
N PRO A 254 16.84 18.31 12.42
CA PRO A 254 15.92 18.87 11.43
C PRO A 254 16.48 20.08 10.68
N ASP A 255 17.33 20.89 11.33
CA ASP A 255 17.98 22.05 10.72
C ASP A 255 19.07 21.65 9.70
N ASP A 256 19.78 20.55 9.94
CA ASP A 256 20.76 20.00 8.99
C ASP A 256 20.07 19.41 7.77
N ALA A 257 18.99 18.65 7.97
CA ALA A 257 18.17 18.11 6.89
C ALA A 257 17.54 19.24 6.05
N LYS A 258 17.06 20.33 6.68
CA LYS A 258 16.54 21.52 5.97
C LYS A 258 17.61 22.19 5.11
N LYS A 259 18.82 22.38 5.63
CA LYS A 259 19.94 22.94 4.84
C LYS A 259 20.28 22.05 3.65
N GLN A 260 20.29 20.72 3.83
CA GLN A 260 20.54 19.81 2.71
C GLN A 260 19.44 19.93 1.65
N ILE A 261 18.18 20.04 2.02
CA ILE A 261 17.07 20.26 1.08
C ILE A 261 17.26 21.56 0.29
N GLU A 262 17.68 22.64 0.94
CA GLU A 262 18.00 23.91 0.27
C GLU A 262 19.16 23.80 -0.72
N THR A 263 20.09 22.86 -0.51
CA THR A 263 21.21 22.62 -1.44
C THR A 263 20.82 21.75 -2.64
N VAL A 264 19.83 20.88 -2.49
CA VAL A 264 19.41 19.92 -3.53
C VAL A 264 18.27 20.48 -4.38
N LEU A 265 17.42 21.34 -3.81
CA LEU A 265 16.29 21.96 -4.51
C LEU A 265 16.64 23.34 -5.07
N GLN A 266 15.98 23.72 -6.17
CA GLN A 266 16.05 25.10 -6.65
C GLN A 266 15.47 26.07 -5.59
N PRO A 267 15.98 27.32 -5.45
CA PRO A 267 15.63 28.20 -4.34
C PRO A 267 14.13 28.47 -4.13
N ASN A 268 13.35 28.54 -5.23
CA ASN A 268 11.91 28.76 -5.13
C ASN A 268 11.16 27.48 -4.70
N ASP A 269 11.61 26.32 -5.16
CA ASP A 269 11.00 25.03 -4.83
C ASP A 269 11.37 24.64 -3.39
N ALA A 270 12.60 24.94 -2.95
CA ALA A 270 13.04 24.79 -1.55
C ALA A 270 12.17 25.63 -0.61
N LYS A 271 11.93 26.91 -0.94
CA LYS A 271 11.06 27.79 -0.16
C LYS A 271 9.63 27.27 -0.10
N LEU A 272 9.08 26.80 -1.22
CA LEU A 272 7.75 26.21 -1.27
C LEU A 272 7.66 24.99 -0.35
N PHE A 273 8.62 24.06 -0.47
CA PHE A 273 8.68 22.86 0.35
C PHE A 273 8.74 23.19 1.84
N LEU A 274 9.68 24.05 2.25
CA LEU A 274 9.90 24.39 3.66
C LEU A 274 8.75 25.21 4.28
N ARG A 275 8.09 26.06 3.50
CA ARG A 275 7.02 26.94 4.01
C ARG A 275 5.66 26.30 4.03
N GLU A 276 5.34 25.48 3.03
CA GLU A 276 3.97 25.02 2.79
C GLU A 276 3.83 23.51 2.98
N ILE A 277 4.81 22.72 2.53
CA ILE A 277 4.68 21.26 2.51
C ILE A 277 5.16 20.64 3.82
N LEU A 278 6.31 21.10 4.32
CA LEU A 278 6.93 20.54 5.51
C LEU A 278 6.09 20.77 6.79
N PRO A 279 5.56 21.98 7.08
CA PRO A 279 4.74 22.19 8.28
C PRO A 279 3.45 21.36 8.26
N GLU A 280 2.76 21.29 7.11
CA GLU A 280 1.58 20.44 6.97
C GLU A 280 1.94 18.97 7.24
N ALA A 281 3.07 18.50 6.73
CA ALA A 281 3.54 17.14 6.98
C ALA A 281 3.90 16.86 8.45
N GLU A 282 4.45 17.84 9.17
CA GLU A 282 4.75 17.74 10.61
C GLU A 282 3.46 17.66 11.45
N ASP A 283 2.42 18.43 11.12
CA ASP A 283 1.11 18.32 11.78
C ASP A 283 0.52 16.91 11.59
N TYR A 284 0.64 16.34 10.39
CA TYR A 284 0.25 14.95 10.12
C TYR A 284 1.12 13.93 10.84
N TYR A 285 2.39 14.23 11.14
CA TYR A 285 3.26 13.36 11.92
C TYR A 285 2.79 13.25 13.37
N GLU A 286 2.43 14.38 13.99
CA GLU A 286 1.86 14.41 15.34
C GLU A 286 0.51 13.70 15.40
N GLU A 287 -0.32 13.86 14.37
CA GLU A 287 -1.57 13.12 14.26
C GLU A 287 -1.32 11.63 14.08
N ALA A 288 -0.49 11.20 13.12
CA ALA A 288 -0.25 9.79 12.80
C ALA A 288 0.45 9.01 13.93
N ALA A 289 1.32 9.65 14.71
CA ALA A 289 1.94 9.05 15.90
C ALA A 289 0.89 8.58 16.93
N GLN A 290 -0.30 9.20 16.96
CA GLN A 290 -1.41 8.78 17.83
C GLN A 290 -2.09 7.50 17.33
N TRP A 291 -1.93 7.13 16.05
CA TRP A 291 -2.53 5.95 15.43
C TRP A 291 -1.66 4.69 15.58
N GLU A 292 -0.36 4.84 15.90
CA GLU A 292 0.51 3.71 16.23
C GLU A 292 0.24 3.15 17.64
N THR A 293 -0.54 3.85 18.46
CA THR A 293 -0.95 3.44 19.82
C THR A 293 -2.25 2.64 19.92
N ILE A 294 -2.87 2.20 18.80
CA ILE A 294 -4.11 1.40 18.77
C ILE A 294 -3.87 0.03 18.11
#